data_AF-A0A9W5PWH6-F1
#
_entry.id   AF-A0A9W5PWH6-F1
#
_cell.length_a   1.000
_cell.length_b   1.000
_cell.length_c   1.000
_cell.angle_alpha   90.00
_cell.angle_beta   90.00
_cell.angle_gamma   90.00
#
_symmetry.space_group_name_H-M   'P 1'
#
loop_
_entity.id
_entity.type
_entity.pdbx_description
1 polymer ?
#
loop_
_entity_poly.entity_id
_entity_poly.type
_entity_poly.pdbx_seq_one_letter_code
_entity_poly.pdbx_strand_id
1 'polypeptide(L)' 'MEILIQLNKEEKTAMMLVTYDPVAASYCDRVIFIKDGQLYHEICYNDNRPLFYQNIMDSLSMLGENKNDFSTTRI' A
#
# COMPACT_ATOMS: atom_id res chain seq x y z
N MET A 1 -8.76 9.45 1.39
CA MET A 1 -8.01 9.00 2.60
C MET A 1 -7.93 10.04 3.70
N GLU A 2 -8.17 11.33 3.43
CA GLU A 2 -7.98 12.42 4.42
C GLU A 2 -8.71 12.22 5.75
N ILE A 3 -9.99 11.83 5.74
CA ILE A 3 -10.77 11.62 6.97
C ILE A 3 -10.13 10.54 7.87
N LEU A 4 -9.68 9.42 7.29
CA LEU A 4 -9.07 8.34 8.07
C LEU A 4 -7.73 8.76 8.66
N ILE A 5 -6.93 9.53 7.91
CA ILE A 5 -5.66 10.09 8.39
C ILE A 5 -5.92 11.08 9.52
N GLN A 6 -6.95 11.92 9.39
CA GLN A 6 -7.32 12.88 10.41
C GLN A 6 -7.71 12.16 11.70
N LEU A 7 -8.61 11.18 11.61
CA LEU A 7 -9.04 10.38 12.76
C LEU A 7 -7.88 9.63 13.43
N ASN A 8 -6.95 9.04 12.65
CA ASN A 8 -5.77 8.39 13.22
C ASN A 8 -4.92 9.36 14.05
N LYS A 9 -4.76 10.59 13.57
CA LYS A 9 -3.98 11.63 14.25
C LYS A 9 -4.69 12.21 15.47
N GLU A 10 -5.99 12.46 15.36
CA GLU A 10 -6.82 13.03 16.44
C GLU A 10 -7.00 12.03 17.59
N GLU A 11 -7.42 10.81 17.26
CA GLU A 11 -7.74 9.77 18.24
C GLU A 11 -6.51 8.96 18.67
N LYS A 12 -5.34 9.23 18.08
CA LYS A 12 -4.06 8.53 18.33
C LYS A 12 -4.20 7.00 18.32
N THR A 13 -5.10 6.51 17.47
CA THR A 13 -5.50 5.10 17.45
C THR A 13 -4.91 4.43 16.22
N ALA A 14 -4.28 3.27 16.42
CA ALA A 14 -3.71 2.49 15.33
C ALA A 14 -4.81 2.10 14.33
N MET A 15 -4.59 2.38 13.05
CA MET A 15 -5.48 1.99 11.96
C MET A 15 -4.80 0.96 11.07
N MET A 16 -5.52 -0.08 10.72
CA MET A 16 -5.09 -1.10 9.77
C MET A 16 -5.95 -1.04 8.52
N LEU A 17 -5.31 -0.99 7.36
CA LEU A 17 -5.96 -1.05 6.06
C LEU A 17 -5.51 -2.32 5.34
N VAL A 18 -6.46 -3.06 4.78
CA VAL A 18 -6.20 -4.17 3.87
C VAL A 18 -6.71 -3.76 2.51
N THR A 19 -5.81 -3.67 1.54
CA THR A 19 -6.14 -3.20 0.19
C THR A 19 -5.19 -3.81 -0.84
N TYR A 20 -5.67 -3.97 -2.07
CA TYR A 20 -4.84 -4.24 -3.25
C TYR A 20 -4.49 -2.95 -4.03
N ASP A 21 -5.05 -1.80 -3.64
CA ASP A 21 -4.79 -0.52 -4.28
C ASP A 21 -3.52 0.15 -3.73
N PRO A 22 -2.46 0.31 -4.55
CA PRO A 22 -1.22 0.98 -4.15
C PRO A 22 -1.42 2.46 -3.82
N VAL A 23 -2.43 3.13 -4.40
CA VAL A 23 -2.72 4.53 -4.09
C VAL A 23 -3.19 4.65 -2.65
N ALA A 24 -4.19 3.87 -2.24
CA ALA A 24 -4.64 3.83 -0.85
C ALA A 24 -3.52 3.44 0.12
N ALA A 25 -2.71 2.43 -0.21
CA ALA A 25 -1.58 1.98 0.61
C ALA A 25 -0.50 3.08 0.78
N SER A 26 -0.30 3.95 -0.23
CA SER A 26 0.65 5.06 -0.16
C SER A 26 0.30 6.14 0.86
N TYR A 27 -0.90 6.09 1.45
CA TYR A 27 -1.32 6.95 2.56
C TYR A 27 -1.02 6.40 3.94
N CYS A 28 -0.55 5.16 4.05
CA CYS A 28 -0.14 4.56 5.31
C CYS A 28 1.31 4.94 5.66
N ASP A 29 1.63 4.95 6.95
CA ASP A 29 3.01 5.13 7.42
C ASP A 29 3.88 3.90 7.12
N ARG A 30 3.24 2.74 6.93
CA ARG A 30 3.86 1.46 6.63
C ARG A 30 2.93 0.57 5.81
N VAL A 31 3.51 -0.19 4.88
CA VAL A 31 2.83 -1.25 4.12
C VAL A 31 3.53 -2.58 4.37
N ILE A 32 2.76 -3.60 4.74
CA ILE A 32 3.23 -4.97 4.97
C ILE A 32 2.64 -5.86 3.88
N PHE A 33 3.51 -6.56 3.17
CA PHE A 33 3.13 -7.55 2.17
C PHE A 33 3.13 -8.93 2.78
N ILE A 34 2.04 -9.66 2.56
CA ILE A 34 1.86 -11.02 3.02
C ILE A 34 1.75 -11.92 1.79
N LYS A 35 2.51 -13.02 1.77
CA LYS A 35 2.45 -14.06 0.74
C LYS A 35 2.38 -15.41 1.42
N ASP A 36 1.45 -16.26 1.01
CA ASP A 36 1.27 -17.62 1.54
C ASP A 36 1.19 -17.70 3.08
N GLY A 37 0.53 -16.72 3.70
CA GLY A 37 0.35 -16.63 5.15
C GLY A 37 1.58 -16.14 5.93
N GLN A 38 2.65 -15.73 5.23
CA GLN A 38 3.90 -15.24 5.84
C GLN A 38 4.15 -13.77 5.47
N LEU A 39 4.81 -13.04 6.38
CA LEU A 39 5.31 -11.69 6.09
C LEU A 39 6.43 -11.81 5.04
N TYR A 40 6.20 -11.19 3.90
CA TYR A 40 7.13 -11.24 2.76
C TYR A 40 8.03 -10.01 2.72
N HIS A 41 7.45 -8.81 2.82
CA HIS A 41 8.17 -7.56 2.69
C HIS A 41 7.48 -6.43 3.47
N GLU A 42 8.25 -5.45 3.91
CA GLU A 42 7.76 -4.27 4.61
C GLU A 42 8.36 -3.02 3.96
N ILE A 43 7.53 -2.00 3.75
CA ILE A 43 7.98 -0.70 3.26
C ILE A 43 7.47 0.37 4.22
N CYS A 44 8.37 1.21 4.70
CA CYS A 44 8.04 2.35 5.54
C CYS A 44 8.02 3.63 4.70
N TYR A 45 7.08 4.52 5.01
CA TYR A 45 7.04 5.86 4.43
C TYR A 45 8.27 6.65 4.90
N ASN A 46 8.91 7.37 3.98
CA ASN A 46 10.13 8.14 4.24
C ASN A 46 10.07 9.53 3.59
N ASP A 47 8.99 10.27 3.88
CA ASP A 47 8.72 11.65 3.46
C ASP A 47 8.65 11.93 1.94
N ASN A 48 8.78 10.90 1.10
CA ASN A 48 8.62 11.00 -0.36
C ASN A 48 7.54 10.02 -0.84
N ARG A 49 6.31 10.53 -0.98
CA ARG A 49 5.13 9.73 -1.36
C ARG A 49 5.21 9.16 -2.78
N PRO A 50 5.67 9.90 -3.81
CA PRO A 50 5.88 9.32 -5.13
C PRO A 50 6.84 8.13 -5.13
N LEU A 51 7.98 8.24 -4.42
CA LEU A 51 8.93 7.13 -4.29
C LEU A 51 8.34 5.96 -3.51
N PHE A 52 7.63 6.24 -2.41
CA PHE A 52 6.96 5.22 -1.62
C PHE A 52 5.92 4.45 -2.44
N TYR A 53 5.10 5.17 -3.23
CA TYR A 53 4.14 4.58 -4.16
C TYR A 53 4.83 3.69 -5.21
N GLN A 54 5.95 4.14 -5.78
CA GLN A 54 6.72 3.34 -6.74
C GLN A 54 7.22 2.04 -6.09
N ASN A 55 7.78 2.11 -4.88
CA ASN A 55 8.26 0.91 -4.17
C ASN A 55 7.14 -0.09 -3.86
N ILE A 56 5.92 0.40 -3.55
CA ILE A 56 4.73 -0.43 -3.37
C ILE A 56 4.36 -1.13 -4.69
N MET A 57 4.34 -0.37 -5.79
CA MET A 57 4.05 -0.91 -7.13
C MET A 57 5.05 -1.98 -7.56
N ASP A 58 6.34 -1.75 -7.33
CA ASP A 58 7.39 -2.72 -7.63
C ASP A 58 7.21 -3.99 -6.79
N SER A 59 6.88 -3.86 -5.50
CA SER A 59 6.62 -5.01 -4.62
C SER A 59 5.39 -5.81 -5.04
N LEU A 60 4.30 -5.12 -5.44
CA LEU A 60 3.10 -5.78 -5.98
C LEU A 60 3.41 -6.52 -7.29
N SER A 61 4.22 -5.92 -8.17
CA SER A 61 4.63 -6.54 -9.43
C SER A 61 5.44 -7.82 -9.21
N MET A 62 6.34 -7.82 -8.22
CA MET A 62 7.13 -9.00 -7.83
C MET A 62 6.28 -10.11 -7.18
N LEU A 63 5.26 -9.73 -6.41
CA LEU A 63 4.33 -10.68 -5.80
C LEU A 63 3.33 -11.27 -6.81
N GLY A 64 3.00 -10.49 -7.84
CA GLY A 64 1.94 -10.72 -8.81
C GLY A 64 2.32 -11.49 -10.08
N GLU A 65 3.35 -12.36 -10.06
CA GLU A 65 3.65 -13.25 -11.22
C GLU A 65 2.48 -14.18 -11.63
N ASN A 66 1.32 -14.14 -10.95
CA ASN A 66 0.05 -14.69 -11.44
C ASN A 66 -0.98 -13.59 -11.75
N LYS A 67 -1.03 -13.26 -13.03
CA LYS A 67 -1.92 -12.30 -13.71
C LYS A 67 -3.41 -12.46 -13.35
N ASN A 68 -4.10 -11.34 -13.13
CA ASN A 68 -5.31 -10.90 -13.86
C ASN A 68 -6.09 -9.83 -13.06
N ASP A 69 -5.61 -8.58 -12.95
CA ASP A 69 -6.52 -7.41 -12.87
C ASP A 69 -5.85 -6.04 -13.10
N PHE A 70 -4.92 -5.95 -14.05
CA PHE A 70 -4.60 -4.63 -14.62
C PHE A 70 -5.57 -4.40 -15.78
N SER A 71 -6.78 -3.96 -15.46
CA SER A 71 -7.75 -3.50 -16.45
C SER A 71 -7.08 -2.51 -17.38
N THR A 72 -6.95 -2.95 -18.62
CA THR A 72 -6.57 -2.18 -19.79
C THR A 72 -7.58 -1.07 -20.02
N THR A 73 -7.32 0.13 -19.51
CA THR A 73 -7.87 1.35 -20.12
C THR A 73 -6.76 2.38 -20.24
N ARG A 74 -5.88 2.14 -21.22
CA ARG A 74 -5.32 3.22 -22.02
C ARG A 74 -6.17 3.27 -23.30
N ILE A 75 -7.11 4.21 -23.35
CA ILE A 75 -7.64 4.78 -24.59
C ILE A 75 -7.27 6.25 -24.54
#